data_AF-A0A3L7SF62-F1
#
_entry.id   AF-A0A3L7SF62-F1
#
_cell.length_a   1.000
_cell.length_b   1.000
_cell.length_c   1.000
_cell.angle_alpha   90.00
_cell.angle_beta   90.00
_cell.angle_gamma   90.00
#
_symmetry.space_group_name_H-M   'P 1'
#
loop_
_entity.id
_entity.type
_entity.pdbx_description
1 polymer ?
#
loop_
_entity_poly.entity_id
_entity_poly.type
_entity_poly.pdbx_seq_one_letter_code
_entity_poly.pdbx_strand_id
1 'polypeptide(L)'
;MAVKTPWFDDSTDTPLIAEYARKLDSFLDAVADARIETRELDEQEKRVVSLMKEVEPLLSPEAHEKVTRLLCEVTAYDLMQALHMAGHARTKTKFRG
;
A
#
# COMPACT_ATOMS: atom_id res chain seq x y z
N MET A 1 -13.21 -1.26 -25.05
CA MET A 1 -12.38 -0.37 -24.20
C MET A 1 -12.04 -1.14 -22.95
N ALA A 2 -10.78 -1.21 -22.55
CA ALA A 2 -10.43 -1.85 -21.28
C ALA A 2 -11.03 -1.03 -20.12
N VAL A 3 -11.76 -1.69 -19.22
CA VAL A 3 -12.31 -1.04 -18.02
C VAL A 3 -11.13 -0.67 -17.13
N LYS A 4 -11.01 0.60 -16.77
CA LYS A 4 -9.98 1.06 -15.83
C LYS A 4 -10.29 0.51 -14.44
N THR A 5 -9.28 0.02 -13.73
CA THR A 5 -9.45 -0.37 -12.33
C THR A 5 -9.81 0.85 -11.49
N PRO A 6 -10.97 0.87 -10.81
CA PRO A 6 -11.38 2.02 -9.99
C PRO A 6 -10.52 2.11 -8.74
N TRP A 7 -10.20 3.32 -8.28
CA TRP A 7 -9.35 3.55 -7.10
C TRP A 7 -10.13 3.57 -5.78
N PHE A 8 -11.44 3.75 -5.85
CA PHE A 8 -12.36 3.77 -4.72
C PHE A 8 -13.69 3.11 -5.10
N ASP A 9 -14.47 2.71 -4.10
CA ASP A 9 -15.83 2.21 -4.27
C ASP A 9 -16.83 3.37 -4.35
N ASP A 10 -17.58 3.46 -5.45
CA ASP A 10 -18.49 4.58 -5.74
C ASP A 10 -19.65 4.72 -4.73
N SER A 11 -19.93 3.69 -3.93
CA SER A 11 -21.04 3.69 -2.97
C SER A 11 -20.62 4.07 -1.55
N THR A 12 -19.34 3.85 -1.20
CA THR A 12 -18.81 4.03 0.15
C THR A 12 -17.65 5.01 0.23
N ASP A 13 -17.16 5.52 -0.90
CA ASP A 13 -15.95 6.35 -1.02
C ASP A 13 -14.70 5.69 -0.38
N THR A 14 -14.72 4.36 -0.21
CA THR A 14 -13.64 3.63 0.44
C THR A 14 -12.51 3.38 -0.57
N PRO A 15 -11.24 3.68 -0.23
CA PRO A 15 -10.10 3.36 -1.09
C PRO A 15 -9.95 1.85 -1.33
N LEU A 16 -9.87 1.44 -2.59
CA LEU A 16 -9.75 0.03 -2.99
C LEU A 16 -8.29 -0.42 -3.21
N ILE A 17 -7.34 0.53 -3.21
CA ILE A 17 -5.92 0.26 -3.46
C ILE A 17 -5.34 -0.79 -2.52
N ALA A 18 -5.69 -0.73 -1.22
CA ALA A 18 -5.25 -1.72 -0.23
C ALA A 18 -5.83 -3.13 -0.50
N GLU A 19 -7.01 -3.24 -1.11
CA GLU A 19 -7.58 -4.53 -1.51
C GLU A 19 -6.84 -5.13 -2.71
N TYR A 20 -6.47 -4.29 -3.66
CA TYR A 20 -5.66 -4.72 -4.81
C TYR A 20 -4.25 -5.10 -4.38
N ALA A 21 -3.64 -4.35 -3.46
CA ALA A 21 -2.33 -4.66 -2.90
C ALA A 21 -2.30 -6.07 -2.29
N ARG A 22 -3.35 -6.45 -1.55
CA ARG A 22 -3.51 -7.80 -0.96
C ARG A 22 -3.65 -8.93 -1.99
N LYS A 23 -3.95 -8.59 -3.25
CA LYS A 23 -4.09 -9.54 -4.37
C LYS A 23 -2.85 -9.58 -5.27
N LEU A 24 -1.83 -8.76 -5.00
CA LEU A 24 -0.58 -8.81 -5.75
C LEU A 24 0.13 -10.12 -5.43
N ASP A 25 0.59 -10.84 -6.46
CA ASP A 25 1.39 -12.06 -6.28
C ASP A 25 2.61 -11.78 -5.39
N SER A 26 3.28 -10.64 -5.59
CA SER A 26 4.41 -10.22 -4.77
C SER A 26 4.09 -10.01 -3.30
N PHE A 27 2.84 -9.64 -2.97
CA PHE A 27 2.39 -9.54 -1.60
C PHE A 27 2.06 -10.93 -1.04
N LEU A 28 1.30 -11.74 -1.80
CA LEU A 28 0.90 -13.09 -1.41
C LEU A 28 2.12 -13.98 -1.12
N ASP A 29 3.14 -13.92 -1.97
CA ASP A 29 4.39 -14.66 -1.81
C ASP A 29 5.12 -14.25 -0.53
N ALA A 30 5.25 -12.94 -0.27
CA ALA A 30 5.97 -12.40 0.87
C ALA A 30 5.27 -12.62 2.23
N VAL A 31 3.96 -12.88 2.24
CA VAL A 31 3.21 -13.14 3.48
C VAL A 31 2.90 -14.63 3.69
N ALA A 32 3.26 -15.50 2.75
CA ALA A 32 2.90 -16.91 2.74
C ALA A 32 3.39 -17.66 3.99
N ASP A 33 4.54 -17.30 4.53
CA ASP A 33 5.17 -17.91 5.71
C ASP A 33 4.97 -17.08 7.00
N ALA A 34 4.13 -16.04 6.93
CA ALA A 34 3.88 -15.07 7.99
C ALA A 34 5.12 -14.27 8.47
N ARG A 35 6.19 -14.22 7.68
CA ARG A 35 7.41 -13.48 7.99
C ARG A 35 7.99 -12.81 6.75
N ILE A 36 7.88 -11.49 6.69
CA ILE A 36 8.56 -10.70 5.65
C ILE A 36 10.06 -10.61 5.95
N GLU A 37 10.89 -11.12 5.06
CA GLU A 37 12.35 -11.01 5.11
C GLU A 37 12.84 -9.66 4.54
N THR A 38 14.04 -9.24 4.94
CA THR A 38 14.67 -8.01 4.41
C THR A 38 14.78 -8.03 2.89
N ARG A 39 15.15 -9.18 2.30
CA ARG A 39 15.26 -9.32 0.83
C ARG A 39 13.93 -9.05 0.13
N GLU A 40 12.80 -9.49 0.71
CA GLU A 40 11.47 -9.36 0.13
C GLU A 40 10.99 -7.91 0.18
N LEU A 41 11.35 -7.20 1.26
CA LEU A 41 11.12 -5.77 1.38
C LEU A 41 11.95 -4.98 0.35
N ASP A 42 13.24 -5.29 0.21
CA ASP A 42 14.12 -4.65 -0.78
C ASP A 42 13.62 -4.88 -2.22
N GLU A 43 13.11 -6.07 -2.52
CA GLU A 43 12.51 -6.39 -3.81
C GLU A 43 11.22 -5.60 -4.06
N GLN A 44 10.38 -5.42 -3.03
CA GLN A 44 9.18 -4.60 -3.13
C GLN A 44 9.53 -3.13 -3.36
N GLU A 45 10.54 -2.60 -2.66
CA GLU A 45 11.03 -1.23 -2.88
C GLU A 45 11.52 -1.04 -4.32
N LYS A 46 12.32 -1.98 -4.85
CA LYS A 46 12.78 -1.93 -6.24
C LYS A 46 11.61 -1.88 -7.25
N ARG A 47 10.56 -2.67 -7.02
CA ARG A 47 9.34 -2.65 -7.86
C ARG A 47 8.67 -1.28 -7.82
N VAL A 48 8.50 -0.70 -6.62
CA VAL A 48 7.91 0.64 -6.45
C VAL A 48 8.74 1.70 -7.19
N VAL A 49 10.06 1.70 -7.02
CA VAL A 49 10.95 2.67 -7.67
C VAL A 49 10.92 2.53 -9.20
N SER A 50 10.89 1.30 -9.72
CA SER A 50 10.76 1.07 -11.18
C SER A 50 9.47 1.69 -11.72
N LEU A 51 8.34 1.39 -11.08
CA LEU A 51 7.03 1.92 -11.48
C LEU A 51 6.98 3.45 -11.39
N MET A 52 7.55 4.06 -10.34
CA MET A 52 7.61 5.51 -10.22
C MET A 52 8.40 6.13 -11.37
N LYS A 53 9.55 5.57 -11.74
CA LYS A 53 10.38 6.04 -12.87
C LYS A 53 9.68 5.87 -14.22
N GLU A 54 8.88 4.84 -14.38
CA GLU A 54 8.10 4.60 -15.60
C GLU A 54 6.92 5.57 -15.73
N VAL A 55 6.22 5.84 -14.62
CA VAL A 55 4.99 6.65 -14.60
C VAL A 55 5.27 8.15 -14.56
N GLU A 56 6.27 8.60 -13.79
CA GLU A 56 6.55 10.02 -13.56
C GLU A 56 6.68 10.85 -14.86
N PRO A 57 7.43 10.41 -15.90
CA PRO A 57 7.55 11.16 -17.16
C PRO A 57 6.27 11.22 -17.99
N LEU A 58 5.28 10.36 -17.72
CA LEU A 58 4.00 10.32 -18.44
C LEU A 58 3.00 11.37 -17.92
N LEU A 59 3.30 11.98 -16.78
CA LEU A 59 2.42 12.94 -16.12
C LEU A 59 2.74 14.36 -16.59
N SER A 60 1.69 15.14 -16.87
CA SER A 60 1.85 16.59 -16.96
C SER A 60 2.30 17.16 -15.60
N PRO A 61 2.90 18.36 -15.53
CA PRO A 61 3.30 18.95 -14.26
C PRO A 61 2.16 19.01 -13.21
N GLU A 62 0.95 19.37 -13.64
CA GLU A 62 -0.23 19.38 -12.76
C GLU A 62 -0.64 17.98 -12.29
N ALA A 63 -0.62 16.99 -13.19
CA ALA A 63 -0.94 15.62 -12.85
C ALA A 63 0.11 15.02 -11.89
N HIS A 64 1.39 15.34 -12.10
CA HIS A 64 2.50 14.93 -11.24
C HIS A 64 2.30 15.43 -9.81
N GLU A 65 1.97 16.71 -9.62
CA GLU A 65 1.72 17.28 -8.29
C GLU A 65 0.55 16.57 -7.58
N LYS A 66 -0.56 16.34 -8.30
CA LYS A 66 -1.74 15.66 -7.75
C LYS A 66 -1.45 14.20 -7.39
N VAL A 67 -0.76 13.46 -8.25
CA VAL A 67 -0.39 12.06 -8.01
C VAL A 67 0.61 11.98 -6.86
N THR A 68 1.59 12.88 -6.78
CA THR A 68 2.55 12.95 -5.67
C THR A 68 1.81 13.15 -4.35
N ARG A 69 0.90 14.12 -4.27
CA ARG A 69 0.09 14.33 -3.08
C ARG A 69 -0.73 13.10 -2.71
N LEU A 70 -1.36 12.45 -3.69
CA LEU A 70 -2.12 11.22 -3.46
C LEU A 70 -1.25 10.09 -2.90
N LEU A 71 -0.07 9.84 -3.49
CA LEU A 71 0.86 8.80 -3.02
C LEU A 71 1.31 9.07 -1.58
N CYS A 72 1.57 10.33 -1.23
CA CYS A 72 1.90 10.72 0.15
C CYS A 72 0.74 10.43 1.12
N GLU A 73 -0.49 10.82 0.78
CA GLU A 73 -1.67 10.60 1.64
C GLU A 73 -1.97 9.10 1.81
N VAL A 74 -1.88 8.31 0.73
CA VAL A 74 -2.06 6.85 0.80
C VAL A 74 -0.99 6.22 1.68
N THR A 75 0.28 6.59 1.50
CA THR A 75 1.38 6.08 2.33
C THR A 75 1.18 6.45 3.81
N ALA A 76 0.80 7.69 4.10
CA ALA A 76 0.51 8.13 5.45
C ALA A 76 -0.66 7.35 6.07
N TYR A 77 -1.75 7.15 5.32
CA TYR A 77 -2.91 6.38 5.75
C TYR A 77 -2.53 4.92 6.07
N ASP A 78 -1.76 4.26 5.21
CA ASP A 78 -1.34 2.87 5.40
C ASP A 78 -0.43 2.73 6.64
N LEU A 79 0.49 3.68 6.85
CA LEU A 79 1.33 3.72 8.07
C LEU A 79 0.47 3.93 9.33
N MET A 80 -0.49 4.85 9.29
CA MET A 80 -1.42 5.08 10.39
C MET A 80 -2.25 3.83 10.70
N GLN A 81 -2.76 3.14 9.66
CA GLN A 81 -3.51 1.91 9.80
C GLN A 81 -2.66 0.79 10.41
N ALA A 82 -1.42 0.60 9.93
CA ALA A 82 -0.49 -0.38 10.47
C ALA A 82 -0.17 -0.12 11.96
N LEU A 83 0.11 1.14 12.32
CA LEU A 83 0.36 1.55 13.71
C LEU A 83 -0.86 1.35 14.59
N HIS A 84 -2.06 1.70 14.10
CA HIS A 84 -3.32 1.49 14.80
C HIS A 84 -3.54 0.00 15.10
N MET A 85 -3.36 -0.88 14.10
CA MET A 85 -3.48 -2.33 14.26
C MET A 85 -2.46 -2.90 15.25
N ALA A 86 -1.19 -2.49 15.16
CA ALA A 86 -0.14 -2.93 16.08
C ALA A 86 -0.40 -2.48 17.53
N GLY A 87 -0.91 -1.25 17.71
CA GLY A 87 -1.34 -0.72 19.02
C GLY A 87 -2.48 -1.53 19.64
N HIS A 88 -3.47 -1.94 18.84
CA HIS A 88 -4.56 -2.81 19.29
C HIS A 88 -4.10 -4.22 19.63
N ALA A 89 -3.13 -4.78 18.91
CA ALA A 89 -2.59 -6.12 19.21
C ALA A 89 -1.87 -6.17 20.58
N ARG A 90 -1.20 -5.08 20.98
CA ARG A 90 -0.35 -5.03 22.18
C ARG A 90 -1.13 -4.90 23.51
N THR A 91 -2.40 -4.49 23.48
CA THR A 91 -3.20 -4.24 24.69
C THR A 91 -3.84 -5.49 25.32
N LYS A 92 -3.70 -6.68 24.70
CA LYS A 92 -4.27 -7.94 25.22
C LYS A 92 -3.38 -8.75 26.15
N THR A 93 -2.09 -8.41 26.30
CA THR A 93 -1.18 -9.13 27.19
C THR A 93 -1.08 -8.44 28.55
N LYS A 94 -2.18 -8.41 29.32
CA LYS A 94 -2.05 -8.19 30.78
C LYS A 94 -1.50 -9.47 31.38
N PHE A 95 -0.19 -9.51 31.61
CA PHE A 95 0.44 -10.54 32.43
C PHE A 95 -0.26 -10.57 33.79
N ARG A 96 -0.96 -11.67 34.07
CA ARG A 96 -1.49 -12.01 35.41
C ARG A 96 -0.55 -13.06 35.98
N GLY A 97 0.62 -12.59 36.41
CA GLY A 97 1.49 -13.33 37.34
C GLY A 97 1.15 -12.91 38.76
#